data_AF-A0A0W7TIB0-F1
#
_entry.id   AF-A0A0W7TIB0-F1
#
_cell.length_a   1.000
_cell.length_b   1.000
_cell.length_c   1.000
_cell.angle_alpha   90.00
_cell.angle_beta   90.00
_cell.angle_gamma   90.00
#
_symmetry.space_group_name_H-M   'P 1'
#
loop_
_entity.id
_entity.type
_entity.pdbx_description
1 polymer ?
#
loop_
_entity_poly.entity_id
_entity_poly.type
_entity_poly.pdbx_seq_one_letter_code
_entity_poly.pdbx_strand_id
1 'polypeptide(L)'
;MQIMARSCRYPELLEQCRGRKVYMWTCNTCARICGIGGDANARSLGERLSADGIDIVGYGSTGASCIASNVRKCQTPEIAGCDTILSLTCDIGAKLCGAVSGKEVLNPVCTLGAGYRDDGKVCRLMRTDGSDPALSEEAERRGLPPGPFRGAPEGPAYLYSL
;
A
#
# COMPACT_ATOMS: atom_id res chain seq x y z
N MET A 1 1.50 14.43 -6.45
CA MET A 1 1.62 13.15 -5.71
C MET A 1 0.78 12.08 -6.39
N GLN A 2 1.05 10.79 -6.19
CA GLN A 2 0.15 9.72 -6.66
C GLN A 2 -0.95 9.49 -5.62
N ILE A 3 -2.21 9.44 -6.06
CA ILE A 3 -3.38 9.09 -5.25
C ILE A 3 -3.68 7.61 -5.47
N MET A 4 -3.94 6.86 -4.40
CA MET A 4 -4.11 5.42 -4.49
C MET A 4 -5.10 4.90 -3.44
N ALA A 5 -5.77 3.81 -3.78
CA ALA A 5 -6.68 3.05 -2.92
C ALA A 5 -6.18 1.60 -2.79
N ARG A 6 -6.77 0.79 -1.91
CA ARG A 6 -6.50 -0.65 -1.91
C ARG A 6 -7.12 -1.28 -3.16
N SER A 7 -6.47 -2.30 -3.71
CA SER A 7 -7.01 -3.07 -4.84
C SER A 7 -7.78 -4.31 -4.41
N CYS A 8 -7.61 -4.75 -3.16
CA CYS A 8 -8.24 -5.95 -2.62
C CYS A 8 -8.58 -5.80 -1.13
N ARG A 9 -9.42 -6.69 -0.64
CA ARG A 9 -9.72 -6.82 0.79
C ARG A 9 -8.67 -7.66 1.50
N TYR A 10 -8.68 -7.62 2.83
CA TYR A 10 -7.73 -8.40 3.62
C TYR A 10 -7.78 -9.92 3.36
N PRO A 11 -8.95 -10.60 3.29
CA PRO A 11 -8.98 -12.04 3.02
C PRO A 11 -8.36 -12.41 1.68
N GLU A 12 -8.62 -11.60 0.65
CA GLU A 12 -8.05 -11.79 -0.69
C GLU A 12 -6.52 -11.61 -0.68
N LEU A 13 -6.02 -10.65 0.09
CA LEU A 13 -4.58 -10.45 0.29
C LEU A 13 -3.95 -11.63 1.06
N LEU A 14 -4.59 -12.10 2.12
CA LEU A 14 -4.12 -13.22 2.92
C LEU A 14 -3.92 -14.48 2.06
N GLU A 15 -4.88 -14.80 1.20
CA GLU A 15 -4.75 -15.92 0.26
C GLU A 15 -3.58 -15.75 -0.72
N GLN A 16 -3.32 -14.53 -1.21
CA GLN A 16 -2.20 -14.24 -2.11
C GLN A 16 -0.82 -14.37 -1.43
N CYS A 17 -0.77 -14.28 -0.10
CA CYS A 17 0.43 -14.43 0.71
C CYS A 17 0.63 -15.87 1.23
N ARG A 18 -0.40 -16.72 1.21
CA ARG A 18 -0.40 -18.04 1.86
C ARG A 18 0.75 -18.91 1.34
N GLY A 19 1.54 -19.48 2.26
CA GLY A 19 2.65 -20.38 1.94
C GLY A 19 3.92 -19.69 1.41
N ARG A 20 4.00 -18.36 1.45
CA ARG A 20 5.14 -17.57 0.95
C ARG A 20 5.88 -16.88 2.09
N LYS A 21 7.19 -16.72 1.94
CA LYS A 21 8.02 -15.81 2.73
C LYS A 21 7.84 -14.39 2.21
N VAL A 22 7.20 -13.54 2.99
CA VAL A 22 6.80 -12.20 2.57
C VAL A 22 7.71 -11.16 3.22
N TYR A 23 8.30 -10.30 2.40
CA TYR A 23 8.98 -9.09 2.88
C TYR A 23 8.07 -7.88 2.74
N MET A 24 7.85 -7.14 3.81
CA MET A 24 7.00 -5.95 3.79
C MET A 24 7.75 -4.75 3.22
N TRP A 25 7.18 -4.04 2.26
CA TRP A 25 7.78 -2.83 1.68
C TRP A 25 6.79 -1.67 1.69
N THR A 26 7.25 -0.47 2.06
CA THR A 26 6.36 0.71 2.12
C THR A 26 6.99 2.05 1.74
N CYS A 27 6.14 3.00 1.37
CA CYS A 27 6.50 4.36 0.99
C CYS A 27 5.95 5.38 2.02
N ASN A 28 6.82 6.20 2.58
CA ASN A 28 6.50 7.22 3.59
C ASN A 28 6.05 8.58 3.03
N THR A 29 5.86 8.69 1.70
CA THR A 29 5.30 9.90 1.05
C THR A 29 3.83 9.70 0.66
N CYS A 30 3.54 9.43 -0.61
CA CYS A 30 2.16 9.44 -1.12
C CYS A 30 1.31 8.29 -0.55
N ALA A 31 1.88 7.10 -0.38
CA ALA A 31 1.16 5.96 0.19
C ALA A 31 0.77 6.21 1.66
N ARG A 32 1.68 6.77 2.46
CA ARG A 32 1.38 7.22 3.83
C ARG A 32 0.33 8.32 3.87
N ILE A 33 0.43 9.30 2.99
CA ILE A 33 -0.53 10.42 2.91
C ILE A 33 -1.94 9.91 2.53
N CYS A 34 -2.04 8.90 1.66
CA CYS A 34 -3.30 8.24 1.33
C CYS A 34 -3.79 7.25 2.41
N GLY A 35 -3.09 7.12 3.53
CA GLY A 35 -3.50 6.24 4.65
C GLY A 35 -3.33 4.74 4.38
N ILE A 36 -2.53 4.35 3.39
CA ILE A 36 -2.31 2.94 3.02
C ILE A 36 -0.92 2.47 3.44
N GLY A 37 0.11 3.21 3.01
CA GLY A 37 1.50 2.91 3.32
C GLY A 37 1.98 3.62 4.59
N GLY A 38 3.28 3.69 4.73
CA GLY A 38 4.00 4.19 5.90
C GLY A 38 4.27 3.12 6.94
N ASP A 39 5.30 3.34 7.75
CA ASP A 39 5.87 2.31 8.63
C ASP A 39 4.86 1.71 9.59
N ALA A 40 4.00 2.56 10.19
CA ALA A 40 2.97 2.12 11.12
C ALA A 40 1.94 1.17 10.46
N ASN A 41 1.47 1.52 9.25
CA ASN A 41 0.50 0.70 8.52
C ASN A 41 1.13 -0.61 8.02
N ALA A 42 2.38 -0.55 7.55
CA ALA A 42 3.11 -1.73 7.10
C ALA A 42 3.35 -2.71 8.25
N ARG A 43 3.74 -2.21 9.44
CA ARG A 43 3.91 -3.04 10.65
C ARG A 43 2.59 -3.64 11.11
N SER A 44 1.55 -2.83 11.23
CA SER A 44 0.22 -3.32 11.63
C SER A 44 -0.32 -4.41 10.69
N LEU A 45 -0.16 -4.24 9.37
CA LEU A 45 -0.55 -5.28 8.40
C LEU A 45 0.33 -6.53 8.53
N GLY A 46 1.65 -6.36 8.65
CA GLY A 46 2.58 -7.47 8.82
C GLY A 46 2.27 -8.30 10.09
N GLU A 47 2.04 -7.64 11.23
CA GLU A 47 1.65 -8.29 12.48
C GLU A 47 0.36 -9.10 12.33
N ARG A 48 -0.64 -8.56 11.63
CA ARG A 48 -1.89 -9.27 11.36
C ARG A 48 -1.68 -10.48 10.45
N LEU A 49 -0.95 -10.31 9.35
CA LEU A 49 -0.61 -11.41 8.44
C LEU A 49 0.16 -12.51 9.18
N SER A 50 1.11 -12.14 10.05
CA SER A 50 1.83 -13.09 10.91
C SER A 50 0.91 -13.82 11.89
N ALA A 51 -0.03 -13.12 12.52
CA ALA A 51 -1.03 -13.75 13.39
C ALA A 51 -1.91 -14.75 12.62
N ASP A 52 -2.16 -14.50 11.34
CA ASP A 52 -2.89 -15.39 10.43
C ASP A 52 -1.99 -16.42 9.71
N GLY A 53 -0.73 -16.58 10.15
CA GLY A 53 0.17 -17.66 9.72
C GLY A 53 1.05 -17.36 8.50
N ILE A 54 1.17 -16.10 8.08
CA ILE A 54 2.11 -15.69 7.04
C ILE A 54 3.51 -15.48 7.61
N ASP A 55 4.53 -16.02 6.94
CA ASP A 55 5.93 -15.82 7.30
C ASP A 55 6.42 -14.44 6.85
N ILE A 56 6.35 -13.45 7.76
CA ILE A 56 6.88 -12.10 7.53
C ILE A 56 8.36 -12.06 7.89
N VAL A 57 9.22 -11.98 6.88
CA VAL A 57 10.68 -12.11 7.07
C VAL A 57 11.41 -10.78 7.28
N GLY A 58 10.72 -9.65 7.11
CA GLY A 58 11.33 -8.33 7.31
C GLY A 58 10.47 -7.16 6.85
N TYR A 59 10.98 -5.96 7.08
CA TYR A 59 10.32 -4.69 6.77
C TYR A 59 11.31 -3.72 6.14
N GLY A 60 10.94 -3.16 4.99
CA GLY A 60 11.65 -2.08 4.31
C GLY A 60 10.75 -0.87 4.13
N SER A 61 11.30 0.30 4.41
CA SER A 61 10.61 1.57 4.25
C SER A 61 11.49 2.55 3.51
N THR A 62 10.88 3.37 2.66
CA THR A 62 11.60 4.43 1.97
C THR A 62 10.78 5.71 1.92
N GLY A 63 11.46 6.86 1.82
CA GLY A 63 10.80 8.16 1.71
C GLY A 63 9.91 8.21 0.47
N ALA A 64 10.47 7.86 -0.70
CA ALA A 64 9.74 7.81 -1.96
C ALA A 64 10.23 6.63 -2.82
N SER A 65 9.37 5.61 -2.98
CA SER A 65 9.70 4.40 -3.75
C SER A 65 9.77 4.63 -5.26
N CYS A 66 9.34 5.79 -5.76
CA CYS A 66 9.51 6.18 -7.15
C CYS A 66 10.91 6.74 -7.48
N ILE A 67 11.81 6.82 -6.49
CA ILE A 67 13.18 7.30 -6.67
C ILE A 67 14.13 6.11 -6.54
N ALA A 68 14.85 5.77 -7.62
CA ALA A 68 15.65 4.54 -7.68
C ALA A 68 16.79 4.51 -6.64
N SER A 69 17.43 5.65 -6.36
CA SER A 69 18.47 5.73 -5.33
C SER A 69 17.93 5.45 -3.93
N ASN A 70 16.67 5.82 -3.66
CA ASN A 70 16.01 5.54 -2.40
C ASN A 70 15.70 4.04 -2.25
N VAL A 71 15.22 3.40 -3.32
CA VAL A 71 14.94 1.95 -3.32
C VAL A 71 16.24 1.14 -3.14
N ARG A 72 17.33 1.53 -3.83
CA ARG A 72 18.63 0.86 -3.71
C ARG A 72 19.22 0.93 -2.30
N LYS A 73 19.11 2.09 -1.63
CA LYS A 73 19.61 2.29 -0.25
C LYS A 73 18.90 1.41 0.79
N CYS A 74 17.68 0.98 0.49
CA CYS A 74 16.84 0.21 1.38
C CYS A 74 16.84 -1.29 1.03
N GLN A 75 17.71 -1.75 0.11
CA GLN A 75 17.90 -3.18 -0.12
C GLN A 75 18.59 -3.82 1.08
N THR A 76 18.11 -4.99 1.48
CA THR A 76 18.68 -5.75 2.61
C THR A 76 18.82 -7.22 2.24
N PRO A 77 19.66 -8.01 2.96
CA PRO A 77 19.81 -9.44 2.71
C PRO A 77 18.50 -10.23 2.83
N GLU A 78 17.56 -9.81 3.69
CA GLU A 78 16.26 -10.45 3.88
C GLU A 78 15.41 -10.43 2.61
N ILE A 79 15.53 -9.39 1.78
CA ILE A 79 14.87 -9.32 0.47
C ILE A 79 15.34 -10.47 -0.43
N ALA A 80 16.63 -10.83 -0.37
CA ALA A 80 17.15 -11.95 -1.17
C ALA A 80 16.55 -13.29 -0.72
N GLY A 81 16.20 -13.43 0.57
CA GLY A 81 15.62 -14.64 1.16
C GLY A 81 14.10 -14.76 1.08
N CYS A 82 13.37 -13.71 0.67
CA CYS A 82 11.92 -13.76 0.55
C CYS A 82 11.47 -14.32 -0.80
N ASP A 83 10.26 -14.87 -0.84
CA ASP A 83 9.59 -15.33 -2.07
C ASP A 83 8.91 -14.16 -2.78
N THR A 84 8.40 -13.19 -2.02
CA THR A 84 7.70 -12.01 -2.56
C THR A 84 7.87 -10.79 -1.68
N ILE A 85 7.80 -9.62 -2.31
CA ILE A 85 7.71 -8.35 -1.63
C ILE A 85 6.24 -7.91 -1.64
N LEU A 86 5.64 -7.75 -0.46
CA LEU A 86 4.33 -7.12 -0.30
C LEU A 86 4.51 -5.60 -0.22
N SER A 87 4.20 -4.90 -1.31
CA SER A 87 4.50 -3.48 -1.48
C SER A 87 3.28 -2.61 -1.23
N LEU A 88 3.31 -1.79 -0.18
CA LEU A 88 2.29 -0.77 0.13
C LEU A 88 2.72 0.58 -0.48
N THR A 89 2.71 0.66 -1.81
CA THR A 89 3.17 1.83 -2.57
C THR A 89 2.26 2.09 -3.79
N CYS A 90 2.48 3.19 -4.52
CA CYS A 90 1.84 3.34 -5.83
C CYS A 90 2.45 2.38 -6.86
N ASP A 91 1.80 2.22 -8.01
CA ASP A 91 2.23 1.28 -9.05
C ASP A 91 3.64 1.58 -9.57
N ILE A 92 4.02 2.87 -9.65
CA ILE A 92 5.38 3.28 -10.02
C ILE A 92 6.38 2.79 -8.96
N GLY A 93 6.06 2.95 -7.68
CA GLY A 93 6.91 2.53 -6.58
C GLY A 93 7.07 1.02 -6.50
N ALA A 94 5.99 0.27 -6.71
CA ALA A 94 5.98 -1.19 -6.73
C ALA A 94 6.80 -1.72 -7.91
N LYS A 95 6.59 -1.17 -9.11
CA LYS A 95 7.35 -1.54 -10.31
C LYS A 95 8.86 -1.28 -10.14
N LEU A 96 9.23 -0.12 -9.58
CA LEU A 96 10.64 0.20 -9.34
C LEU A 96 11.26 -0.69 -8.25
N CYS A 97 10.50 -1.01 -7.20
CA CYS A 97 10.93 -1.96 -6.17
C CYS A 97 11.29 -3.32 -6.77
N GLY A 98 10.42 -3.87 -7.63
CA GLY A 98 10.68 -5.15 -8.31
C GLY A 98 11.87 -5.06 -9.26
N ALA A 99 11.96 -3.99 -10.05
CA ALA A 99 13.08 -3.79 -10.99
C ALA A 99 14.45 -3.69 -10.28
N VAL A 100 14.51 -3.09 -9.09
CA VAL A 100 15.76 -2.93 -8.33
C VAL A 100 16.11 -4.17 -7.52
N SER A 101 15.12 -4.81 -6.90
CA SER A 101 15.35 -5.99 -6.06
C SER A 101 15.50 -7.29 -6.85
N GLY A 102 15.00 -7.32 -8.09
CA GLY A 102 14.89 -8.55 -8.88
C GLY A 102 13.86 -9.54 -8.31
N LYS A 103 12.98 -9.09 -7.40
CA LYS A 103 11.96 -9.92 -6.75
C LYS A 103 10.59 -9.66 -7.34
N GLU A 104 9.75 -10.68 -7.27
CA GLU A 104 8.32 -10.53 -7.51
C GLU A 104 7.73 -9.56 -6.47
N VAL A 105 6.85 -8.67 -6.93
CA VAL A 105 6.17 -7.69 -6.08
C VAL A 105 4.68 -7.93 -6.14
N LEU A 106 4.11 -8.27 -4.99
CA LEU A 106 2.67 -8.24 -4.75
C LEU A 106 2.27 -6.84 -4.30
N ASN A 107 1.46 -6.13 -5.11
CA ASN A 107 1.00 -4.77 -4.81
C ASN A 107 -0.52 -4.74 -4.60
N PRO A 108 -1.02 -4.74 -3.35
CA PRO A 108 -2.46 -4.72 -3.07
C PRO A 108 -3.03 -3.28 -3.07
N VAL A 109 -2.44 -2.42 -3.92
CA VAL A 109 -2.74 -1.00 -4.05
C VAL A 109 -2.97 -0.70 -5.53
N CYS A 110 -3.98 0.12 -5.82
CA CYS A 110 -4.28 0.62 -7.16
C CYS A 110 -4.04 2.14 -7.20
N THR A 111 -3.21 2.61 -8.13
CA THR A 111 -3.03 4.06 -8.36
C THR A 111 -4.21 4.61 -9.15
N LEU A 112 -4.89 5.61 -8.58
CA LEU A 112 -6.04 6.26 -9.19
C LEU A 112 -5.63 7.38 -10.16
N GLY A 113 -4.47 7.99 -9.92
CA GLY A 113 -3.85 9.02 -10.75
C GLY A 113 -3.08 10.06 -9.94
N ALA A 114 -2.73 11.18 -10.57
CA ALA A 114 -2.05 12.29 -9.92
C ALA A 114 -3.02 13.15 -9.10
N GLY A 115 -2.53 13.76 -8.03
CA GLY A 115 -3.34 14.62 -7.19
C GLY A 115 -2.51 15.42 -6.19
N TYR A 116 -3.21 15.98 -5.20
CA TYR A 116 -2.68 16.82 -4.15
C TYR A 116 -3.40 16.57 -2.82
N ARG A 117 -2.92 17.17 -1.74
CA ARG A 117 -3.58 17.16 -0.43
C ARG A 117 -3.98 18.59 -0.09
N ASP A 118 -5.25 18.81 0.20
CA ASP A 118 -5.75 20.14 0.58
C ASP A 118 -5.47 20.48 2.06
N ASP A 119 -5.80 21.70 2.47
CA ASP A 119 -5.61 22.20 3.84
C ASP A 119 -6.45 21.42 4.86
N GLY A 120 -7.56 20.83 4.40
CA GLY A 120 -8.39 19.89 5.17
C GLY A 120 -7.75 18.52 5.34
N LYS A 121 -6.52 18.33 4.85
CA LYS A 121 -5.76 17.07 4.85
C LYS A 121 -6.41 15.98 3.98
N VAL A 122 -7.33 16.34 3.09
CA VAL A 122 -8.01 15.43 2.17
C VAL A 122 -7.15 15.24 0.93
N CYS A 123 -6.95 13.98 0.53
CA CYS A 123 -6.31 13.65 -0.74
C CYS A 123 -7.31 13.85 -1.89
N ARG A 124 -6.97 14.67 -2.87
CA ARG A 124 -7.79 14.97 -4.05
C ARG A 124 -7.14 14.46 -5.32
N LEU A 125 -7.92 13.80 -6.17
CA LEU A 125 -7.47 13.28 -7.46
C LEU A 125 -7.67 14.34 -8.54
N MET A 126 -6.61 14.81 -9.18
CA MET A 126 -6.72 15.75 -10.30
C MET A 126 -7.16 15.02 -11.57
N ARG A 127 -8.30 15.40 -12.13
CA ARG A 127 -8.79 14.86 -13.41
C ARG A 127 -8.57 15.85 -14.55
N THR A 128 -8.61 15.32 -15.77
CA THR A 128 -8.47 16.12 -17.00
C THR A 128 -9.70 16.97 -17.31
N ASP A 129 -10.84 16.67 -16.72
CA ASP A 129 -12.09 17.45 -16.83
C ASP A 129 -12.14 18.67 -15.90
N GLY A 130 -11.05 18.92 -15.15
CA GLY A 130 -10.94 20.02 -14.19
C GLY A 130 -11.54 19.73 -12.82
N SER A 131 -12.24 18.59 -12.64
CA SER A 131 -12.72 18.17 -11.32
C SER A 131 -11.61 17.53 -10.48
N ASP A 132 -11.76 17.61 -9.16
CA ASP A 132 -10.79 17.10 -8.20
C ASP A 132 -11.43 16.36 -7.01
N PRO A 133 -12.15 15.25 -7.28
CA PRO A 133 -12.88 14.52 -6.24
C PRO A 133 -11.96 14.05 -5.11
N ALA A 134 -12.55 13.92 -3.92
CA ALA A 134 -11.85 13.34 -2.79
C ALA A 134 -11.48 11.86 -3.08
N LEU A 135 -10.38 11.41 -2.48
CA LEU A 135 -9.95 10.00 -2.56
C LEU A 135 -11.07 9.04 -2.16
N SER A 136 -11.83 9.36 -1.11
CA SER A 136 -12.95 8.54 -0.64
C SER A 136 -14.04 8.40 -1.71
N GLU A 137 -14.44 9.51 -2.33
CA GLU A 137 -15.46 9.54 -3.38
C GLU A 137 -15.01 8.73 -4.59
N GLU A 138 -13.75 8.88 -5.00
CA GLU A 138 -13.23 8.15 -6.14
C GLU A 138 -13.06 6.65 -5.85
N ALA A 139 -12.62 6.29 -4.65
CA ALA A 139 -12.52 4.89 -4.24
C ALA A 139 -13.90 4.23 -4.22
N GLU A 140 -14.90 4.89 -3.63
CA GLU A 140 -16.28 4.42 -3.61
C GLU A 140 -16.84 4.26 -5.03
N ARG A 141 -16.67 5.26 -5.88
CA ARG A 141 -17.10 5.22 -7.30
C ARG A 141 -16.49 4.02 -8.05
N ARG A 142 -15.28 3.59 -7.70
CA ARG A 142 -14.60 2.44 -8.31
C ARG A 142 -14.80 1.12 -7.54
N GLY A 143 -15.57 1.11 -6.45
CA GLY A 143 -15.74 -0.07 -5.61
C GLY A 143 -14.46 -0.53 -4.90
N LEU A 144 -13.52 0.38 -4.68
CA LEU A 144 -12.21 0.10 -4.09
C LEU A 144 -12.23 0.30 -2.57
N PRO A 145 -11.69 -0.64 -1.78
CA PRO A 145 -11.67 -0.50 -0.33
C PRO A 145 -10.74 0.67 0.11
N PRO A 146 -11.15 1.45 1.14
CA PRO A 146 -10.29 2.49 1.70
C PRO A 146 -9.16 1.86 2.52
N GLY A 147 -8.04 2.58 2.67
CA GLY A 147 -6.95 2.19 3.57
C GLY A 147 -7.20 2.58 5.04
N PRO A 148 -6.38 2.08 5.99
CA PRO A 148 -5.41 0.99 5.81
C PRO A 148 -6.11 -0.38 5.82
N PHE A 149 -5.33 -1.47 5.70
CA PHE A 149 -5.82 -2.82 5.98
C PHE A 149 -6.07 -2.99 7.50
N ARG A 150 -7.23 -2.54 8.00
CA ARG A 150 -7.56 -2.54 9.45
C ARG A 150 -7.86 -3.95 9.97
N GLY A 151 -7.44 -4.23 11.21
CA GLY A 151 -7.54 -5.53 11.89
C GLY A 151 -8.93 -6.04 12.31
N ALA A 152 -9.99 -5.24 12.19
CA ALA A 152 -11.36 -5.71 12.46
C ALA A 152 -11.94 -6.44 11.22
N PRO A 153 -12.93 -7.34 11.37
CA PRO A 153 -13.65 -7.87 10.21
C PRO A 153 -14.26 -6.69 9.44
N GLU A 154 -14.03 -6.68 8.13
CA GLU A 154 -14.54 -5.65 7.22
C GLU A 154 -16.08 -5.78 7.14
N GLY A 155 -16.77 -5.22 8.13
CA GLY A 155 -18.20 -4.94 8.08
C GLY A 155 -18.48 -3.71 7.22
N PRO A 156 -19.70 -3.55 6.73
CA PRO A 156 -20.06 -2.39 5.92
C PRO A 156 -19.86 -1.09 6.70
N ALA A 157 -19.40 -0.06 6.00
CA ALA A 157 -18.87 1.19 6.56
C ALA A 157 -19.83 1.99 7.47
N TYR A 158 -21.11 1.64 7.52
CA TYR A 158 -22.13 2.33 8.32
C TYR A 158 -22.20 1.89 9.80
N LEU A 159 -21.44 0.87 10.23
CA LEU A 159 -21.50 0.35 11.61
C LEU A 159 -20.51 0.99 12.59
N TYR A 160 -19.68 1.95 12.15
CA TYR A 160 -18.65 2.57 13.00
C TYR A 160 -18.88 4.06 13.27
N SER A 161 -20.11 4.55 13.08
CA SER A 161 -20.54 5.87 13.53
C SER A 161 -21.21 5.75 14.91
N LEU A 162 -20.41 5.81 15.97
CA LEU A 162 -20.85 6.14 17.32
C LEU A 162 -19.95 7.24 17.90
#